data_AF-A0A5K7YHV7-F1
#
_entry.id   AF-A0A5K7YHV7-F1
#
_cell.length_a   1.000
_cell.length_b   1.000
_cell.length_c   1.000
_cell.angle_alpha   90.00
_cell.angle_beta   90.00
_cell.angle_gamma   90.00
#
_symmetry.space_group_name_H-M   'P 1'
#
loop_
_entity.id
_entity.type
_entity.pdbx_description
1 polymer ?
#
loop_
_entity_poly.entity_id
_entity_poly.type
_entity_poly.pdbx_seq_one_letter_code
_entity_poly.pdbx_strand_id
1 'polypeptide(L)'
;MKKVSLLALFVALAFVFGMVPADVQAKTTFVTIGTGGITGVYYPTGGAIAKMVNAKRKQYGIRATVESTGGSVFNVNAVMSGDLEFGVVQSDRQFQAMKGMAEWDGKPQKDLRAVFSIHPESVTLAATVDSGIMDIKDLKGKRVNIGNPGSGQRQNSIDALEANGIDWEKDLKAEQVKAAEAPGLLQDGRIDAFFYTVGHPSGAFKEATAGATKVRFVSISTVDKLIAKYPYYAKSFVPVAQYPGAQNDKDVPTFGVKATFVTSAKVSDDVVYAITKEVFDNFDKFKKLHPAYAVLTKEGMLEGLSAPIHDGAMKYFKEVGLK
;
A
#
# COMPACT_ATOMS: atom_id res chain seq x y z
N MET A 1 47.21 -90.42 0.14
CA MET A 1 46.07 -89.82 0.86
C MET A 1 45.58 -88.59 0.09
N LYS A 2 44.29 -88.61 -0.31
CA LYS A 2 43.37 -87.50 -0.70
C LYS A 2 43.74 -86.63 -1.93
N LYS A 3 43.11 -86.87 -3.09
CA LYS A 3 41.90 -86.21 -3.71
C LYS A 3 42.20 -84.76 -4.18
N VAL A 4 42.33 -84.40 -5.46
CA VAL A 4 41.42 -84.40 -6.65
C VAL A 4 40.22 -83.43 -6.53
N SER A 5 40.31 -82.35 -7.32
CA SER A 5 39.29 -81.65 -8.14
C SER A 5 38.32 -80.58 -7.62
N LEU A 6 38.26 -79.52 -8.46
CA LEU A 6 37.09 -78.79 -9.00
C LEU A 6 36.47 -77.58 -8.25
N LEU A 7 36.51 -76.43 -8.95
CA LEU A 7 35.36 -75.68 -9.50
C LEU A 7 35.24 -74.20 -9.06
N ALA A 8 35.08 -73.36 -10.08
CA ALA A 8 34.93 -71.91 -10.07
C ALA A 8 33.63 -71.41 -9.43
N LEU A 9 33.63 -70.18 -8.89
CA LEU A 9 32.52 -69.24 -9.07
C LEU A 9 32.91 -67.78 -8.78
N PHE A 10 32.53 -66.92 -9.72
CA PHE A 10 32.42 -65.46 -9.69
C PHE A 10 31.85 -64.89 -8.39
N VAL A 11 32.29 -63.69 -7.98
CA VAL A 11 31.43 -62.48 -7.90
C VAL A 11 32.31 -61.22 -8.03
N ALA A 12 32.19 -60.50 -9.14
CA ALA A 12 32.55 -59.09 -9.23
C ALA A 12 31.44 -58.28 -8.55
N LEU A 13 31.72 -57.71 -7.38
CA LEU A 13 30.79 -56.76 -6.74
C LEU A 13 30.95 -55.40 -7.43
N ALA A 14 30.07 -55.13 -8.39
CA ALA A 14 29.85 -53.78 -8.89
C ALA A 14 29.26 -52.91 -7.76
N PHE A 15 30.04 -51.94 -7.29
CA PHE A 15 29.52 -50.84 -6.47
C PHE A 15 28.64 -49.96 -7.36
N VAL A 16 27.35 -50.32 -7.50
CA VAL A 16 26.32 -49.41 -7.97
C VAL A 16 26.02 -48.47 -6.80
N PHE A 17 26.80 -47.40 -6.67
CA PHE A 17 26.39 -46.24 -5.90
C PHE A 17 25.17 -45.66 -6.62
N GLY A 18 23.98 -46.02 -6.16
CA GLY A 18 22.75 -45.38 -6.59
C GLY A 18 22.90 -43.88 -6.34
N MET A 19 23.04 -43.10 -7.41
CA MET A 19 22.73 -41.67 -7.39
C MET A 19 21.25 -41.58 -7.02
N VAL A 20 20.97 -41.45 -5.73
CA VAL A 20 19.71 -40.87 -5.29
C VAL A 20 19.72 -39.46 -5.88
N PRO A 21 18.79 -39.10 -6.78
CA PRO A 21 18.67 -37.71 -7.20
C PRO A 21 18.43 -36.92 -5.91
N ALA A 22 19.38 -36.04 -5.57
CA ALA A 22 19.12 -35.03 -4.55
C ALA A 22 17.89 -34.29 -5.03
N ASP A 23 16.77 -34.43 -4.30
CA ASP A 23 15.62 -33.57 -4.49
C ASP A 23 16.15 -32.13 -4.41
N VAL A 24 16.25 -31.48 -5.56
CA VAL A 24 16.53 -30.05 -5.66
C VAL A 24 15.29 -29.39 -5.06
N GLN A 25 15.30 -29.26 -3.74
CA GLN A 25 14.24 -28.63 -3.01
C GLN A 25 14.17 -27.20 -3.53
N ALA A 26 13.12 -26.91 -4.30
CA ALA A 26 12.95 -25.62 -4.96
C ALA A 26 13.20 -24.50 -3.95
N LYS A 27 14.24 -23.69 -4.20
CA LYS A 27 14.68 -22.64 -3.28
C LYS A 27 13.49 -21.71 -3.03
N THR A 28 13.07 -21.60 -1.77
CA THR A 28 11.99 -20.67 -1.41
C THR A 28 12.49 -19.24 -1.55
N THR A 29 11.80 -18.45 -2.36
CA THR A 29 11.99 -17.01 -2.48
C THR A 29 11.20 -16.30 -1.39
N PHE A 30 11.89 -15.53 -0.56
CA PHE A 30 11.24 -14.69 0.45
C PHE A 30 10.95 -13.33 -0.16
N VAL A 31 9.75 -12.80 0.08
CA VAL A 31 9.35 -11.47 -0.36
C VAL A 31 8.74 -10.71 0.80
N THR A 32 9.15 -9.47 0.98
CA THR A 32 8.62 -8.58 2.01
C THR A 32 7.88 -7.42 1.37
N ILE A 33 6.66 -7.17 1.84
CA ILE A 33 5.80 -6.09 1.36
C ILE A 33 5.82 -4.96 2.38
N GLY A 34 6.37 -3.80 2.00
CA GLY A 34 6.23 -2.56 2.75
C GLY A 34 4.79 -2.05 2.66
N THR A 35 4.17 -1.79 3.81
CA THR A 35 2.76 -1.39 3.87
C THR A 35 2.60 0.03 4.44
N GLY A 36 2.02 0.17 5.62
CA GLY A 36 1.82 1.43 6.32
C GLY A 36 1.38 1.12 7.74
N GLY A 37 0.83 2.12 8.43
CA GLY A 37 0.29 1.90 9.78
C GLY A 37 -0.81 0.83 9.81
N ILE A 38 -0.87 0.07 10.90
CA ILE A 38 -1.81 -1.04 11.10
C ILE A 38 -3.28 -0.61 11.11
N THR A 39 -3.57 0.66 11.37
CA THR A 39 -4.92 1.26 11.36
C THR A 39 -5.34 1.75 9.96
N GLY A 40 -4.44 1.68 8.99
CA GLY A 40 -4.67 2.00 7.59
C GLY A 40 -5.15 0.81 6.77
N VAL A 41 -5.20 0.99 5.45
CA VAL A 41 -5.61 -0.07 4.51
C VAL A 41 -4.41 -0.77 3.86
N TYR A 42 -3.22 -0.18 3.89
CA TYR A 42 -2.02 -0.79 3.30
C TYR A 42 -1.63 -2.08 4.02
N TYR A 43 -1.66 -2.08 5.36
CA TYR A 43 -1.31 -3.24 6.17
C TYR A 43 -2.20 -4.47 5.86
N PRO A 44 -3.56 -4.37 5.90
CA PRO A 44 -4.41 -5.48 5.47
C PRO A 44 -4.28 -5.80 3.98
N THR A 45 -3.91 -4.85 3.13
CA THR A 45 -3.66 -5.10 1.69
C THR A 45 -2.44 -5.98 1.46
N GLY A 46 -1.29 -5.63 2.06
CA GLY A 46 -0.12 -6.50 2.02
C GLY A 46 -0.46 -7.87 2.62
N GLY A 47 -1.19 -7.90 3.74
CA GLY A 47 -1.58 -9.15 4.41
C GLY A 47 -2.47 -10.03 3.55
N ALA A 48 -3.40 -9.43 2.80
CA ALA A 48 -4.26 -10.11 1.84
C ALA A 48 -3.45 -10.75 0.71
N ILE A 49 -2.56 -9.99 0.08
CA ILE A 49 -1.67 -10.48 -0.99
C ILE A 49 -0.78 -11.61 -0.46
N ALA A 50 -0.11 -11.38 0.67
CA ALA A 50 0.76 -12.36 1.28
C ALA A 50 0.01 -13.65 1.65
N LYS A 51 -1.19 -13.55 2.22
CA LYS A 51 -2.04 -14.71 2.54
C LYS A 51 -2.39 -15.53 1.30
N MET A 52 -2.76 -14.87 0.19
CA MET A 52 -3.11 -15.56 -1.05
C MET A 52 -1.90 -16.29 -1.65
N VAL A 53 -0.76 -15.60 -1.77
CA VAL A 53 0.49 -16.18 -2.30
C VAL A 53 0.98 -17.32 -1.41
N ASN A 54 0.97 -17.14 -0.09
CA ASN A 54 1.43 -18.15 0.87
C ASN A 54 0.55 -19.41 0.87
N ALA A 55 -0.75 -19.29 0.57
CA ALA A 55 -1.64 -20.44 0.42
C ALA A 55 -1.20 -21.35 -0.75
N LYS A 56 -0.48 -20.79 -1.73
CA LYS A 56 0.10 -21.50 -2.88
C LYS A 56 1.63 -21.53 -2.85
N ARG A 57 2.26 -21.38 -1.68
CA ARG A 57 3.74 -21.34 -1.54
C ARG A 57 4.48 -22.52 -2.18
N LYS A 58 3.88 -23.72 -2.20
CA LYS A 58 4.48 -24.90 -2.85
C LYS A 58 4.47 -24.80 -4.38
N GLN A 59 3.46 -24.14 -4.94
CA GLN A 59 3.32 -23.94 -6.38
C GLN A 59 4.22 -22.80 -6.85
N TYR A 60 4.24 -21.68 -6.12
CA TYR A 60 5.00 -20.50 -6.54
C TYR A 60 6.45 -20.51 -6.04
N GLY A 61 6.79 -21.31 -5.03
CA GLY A 61 8.09 -21.22 -4.36
C GLY A 61 8.28 -19.90 -3.61
N ILE A 62 7.22 -19.16 -3.32
CA ILE A 62 7.27 -17.83 -2.69
C ILE A 62 6.73 -17.90 -1.26
N ARG A 63 7.43 -17.22 -0.34
CA ARG A 63 6.94 -16.91 1.01
C ARG A 63 6.91 -15.41 1.22
N ALA A 64 5.72 -14.86 1.38
CA ALA A 64 5.48 -13.44 1.54
C ALA A 64 5.26 -13.04 3.01
N THR A 65 5.87 -11.94 3.44
CA THR A 65 5.65 -11.26 4.72
C THR A 65 5.28 -9.79 4.49
N VAL A 66 4.83 -9.11 5.54
CA VAL A 66 4.44 -7.70 5.48
C VAL A 66 5.12 -6.94 6.60
N GLU A 67 5.51 -5.70 6.31
CA GLU A 67 6.10 -4.80 7.27
C GLU A 67 5.22 -3.56 7.43
N SER A 68 4.97 -3.16 8.67
CA SER A 68 4.32 -1.89 8.99
C SER A 68 5.35 -0.78 8.87
N THR A 69 5.11 0.18 7.97
CA THR A 69 6.09 1.21 7.63
C THR A 69 5.58 2.63 7.89
N GLY A 70 6.45 3.62 7.64
CA GLY A 70 6.08 5.05 7.67
C GLY A 70 5.22 5.51 6.49
N GLY A 71 4.98 4.64 5.50
CA GLY A 71 4.16 4.92 4.32
C GLY A 71 4.96 5.05 3.02
N SER A 72 4.34 5.70 2.03
CA SER A 72 4.75 5.70 0.62
C SER A 72 6.23 6.06 0.36
N VAL A 73 6.78 7.14 0.95
CA VAL A 73 8.16 7.56 0.66
C VAL A 73 9.16 6.53 1.20
N PHE A 74 8.93 6.05 2.42
CA PHE A 74 9.72 4.96 2.98
C PHE A 74 9.66 3.71 2.09
N ASN A 75 8.47 3.30 1.67
CA ASN A 75 8.30 2.09 0.86
C ASN A 75 9.02 2.19 -0.49
N VAL A 76 8.91 3.32 -1.19
CA VAL A 76 9.68 3.52 -2.44
C VAL A 76 11.17 3.40 -2.17
N ASN A 77 11.69 4.10 -1.15
CA ASN A 77 13.12 4.08 -0.86
C ASN A 77 13.62 2.68 -0.48
N ALA A 78 12.87 1.94 0.34
CA ALA A 78 13.20 0.58 0.74
C ALA A 78 13.13 -0.43 -0.44
N VAL A 79 12.20 -0.22 -1.37
CA VAL A 79 12.16 -1.01 -2.62
C VAL A 79 13.33 -0.69 -3.54
N MET A 80 13.76 0.57 -3.59
CA MET A 80 14.89 1.01 -4.42
C MET A 80 16.26 0.63 -3.83
N SER A 81 16.39 0.57 -2.51
CA SER A 81 17.59 0.05 -1.83
C SER A 81 17.68 -1.47 -1.87
N GLY A 82 16.56 -2.16 -2.08
CA GLY A 82 16.47 -3.62 -2.05
C GLY A 82 16.26 -4.20 -0.64
N ASP A 83 15.91 -3.35 0.33
CA ASP A 83 15.55 -3.79 1.68
C ASP A 83 14.15 -4.45 1.71
N LEU A 84 13.29 -4.13 0.73
CA LEU A 84 11.97 -4.72 0.52
C LEU A 84 11.77 -5.06 -0.97
N GLU A 85 11.16 -6.19 -1.28
CA GLU A 85 10.86 -6.54 -2.69
C GLU A 85 9.66 -5.76 -3.24
N PHE A 86 8.70 -5.43 -2.39
CA PHE A 86 7.46 -4.77 -2.79
C PHE A 86 7.04 -3.68 -1.81
N GLY A 87 6.22 -2.75 -2.28
CA GLY A 87 5.64 -1.70 -1.46
C GLY A 87 4.22 -1.33 -1.92
N VAL A 88 3.39 -0.89 -0.98
CA VAL A 88 2.15 -0.18 -1.30
C VAL A 88 2.43 1.33 -1.23
N VAL A 89 2.15 2.06 -2.30
CA VAL A 89 2.54 3.46 -2.49
C VAL A 89 1.40 4.22 -3.16
N GLN A 90 1.16 5.47 -2.78
CA GLN A 90 0.14 6.29 -3.43
C GLN A 90 0.56 6.69 -4.85
N SER A 91 -0.39 6.83 -5.78
CA SER A 91 -0.12 7.12 -7.20
C SER A 91 0.61 8.44 -7.43
N ASP A 92 0.35 9.46 -6.59
CA ASP A 92 1.07 10.74 -6.60
C ASP A 92 2.54 10.58 -6.18
N ARG A 93 2.82 9.81 -5.13
CA ARG A 93 4.18 9.50 -4.69
C ARG A 93 4.93 8.70 -5.74
N GLN A 94 4.25 7.74 -6.38
CA GLN A 94 4.81 6.99 -7.49
C GLN A 94 5.19 7.92 -8.66
N PHE A 95 4.32 8.86 -9.02
CA PHE A 95 4.60 9.87 -10.05
C PHE A 95 5.82 10.73 -9.69
N GLN A 96 5.84 11.28 -8.48
CA GLN A 96 6.91 12.17 -8.03
C GLN A 96 8.26 11.46 -7.92
N ALA A 97 8.27 10.22 -7.41
CA ALA A 97 9.46 9.38 -7.38
C ALA A 97 10.03 9.14 -8.79
N MET A 98 9.18 8.78 -9.76
CA MET A 98 9.59 8.57 -11.15
C MET A 98 10.16 9.84 -11.80
N LYS A 99 9.65 11.01 -11.41
CA LYS A 99 10.07 12.30 -11.95
C LYS A 99 11.22 12.95 -11.18
N GLY A 100 11.62 12.42 -10.03
CA GLY A 100 12.64 13.03 -9.18
C GLY A 100 12.17 14.37 -8.59
N MET A 101 10.94 14.38 -8.06
CA MET A 101 10.30 15.54 -7.45
C MET A 101 10.13 15.33 -5.94
N ALA A 102 9.83 16.41 -5.21
CA ALA A 102 9.55 16.40 -3.78
C ALA A 102 10.67 15.71 -2.97
N GLU A 103 10.38 14.60 -2.28
CA GLU A 103 11.38 13.86 -1.49
C GLU A 103 12.52 13.27 -2.33
N TRP A 104 12.35 13.21 -3.65
CA TRP A 104 13.31 12.72 -4.62
C TRP A 104 13.87 13.84 -5.52
N ASP A 105 13.87 15.09 -5.07
CA ASP A 105 14.34 16.23 -5.88
C ASP A 105 15.72 15.98 -6.54
N GLY A 106 15.75 16.07 -7.86
CA GLY A 106 16.93 15.80 -8.69
C GLY A 106 17.36 14.32 -8.78
N LYS A 107 16.61 13.39 -8.17
CA LYS A 107 16.95 11.96 -8.03
C LYS A 107 15.80 11.04 -8.46
N PRO A 108 15.45 10.98 -9.76
CA PRO A 108 14.38 10.11 -10.24
C PRO A 108 14.66 8.62 -9.97
N GLN A 109 13.66 7.91 -9.47
CA GLN A 109 13.70 6.49 -9.13
C GLN A 109 13.44 5.62 -10.38
N LYS A 110 14.43 5.55 -11.28
CA LYS A 110 14.28 4.95 -12.62
C LYS A 110 13.99 3.43 -12.63
N ASP A 111 14.40 2.74 -11.57
CA ASP A 111 14.18 1.30 -11.41
C ASP A 111 12.80 0.97 -10.81
N LEU A 112 12.01 1.98 -10.38
CA LEU A 112 10.68 1.75 -9.84
C LEU A 112 9.76 1.17 -10.93
N ARG A 113 8.98 0.17 -10.55
CA ARG A 113 7.99 -0.48 -11.41
C ARG A 113 6.65 -0.55 -10.73
N ALA A 114 5.60 -0.29 -11.50
CA ALA A 114 4.23 -0.57 -11.09
C ALA A 114 3.92 -2.06 -11.31
N VAL A 115 3.11 -2.65 -10.44
CA VAL A 115 2.53 -3.98 -10.65
C VAL A 115 1.06 -3.81 -11.01
N PHE A 116 0.28 -3.16 -10.16
CA PHE A 116 -1.12 -2.77 -10.38
C PHE A 116 -1.56 -1.72 -9.35
N SER A 117 -2.67 -1.03 -9.60
CA SER A 117 -3.34 -0.19 -8.60
C SER A 117 -4.36 -0.99 -7.80
N ILE A 118 -4.76 -0.44 -6.67
CA ILE A 118 -5.62 -1.10 -5.69
C ILE A 118 -6.82 -0.17 -5.44
N HIS A 119 -7.08 0.21 -4.20
CA HIS A 119 -8.24 1.00 -3.82
C HIS A 119 -7.98 2.51 -3.95
N PRO A 120 -9.03 3.32 -4.15
CA PRO A 120 -8.92 4.77 -4.02
C PRO A 120 -8.60 5.16 -2.58
N GLU A 121 -7.82 6.21 -2.41
CA GLU A 121 -7.48 6.79 -1.12
C GLU A 121 -7.93 8.25 -1.09
N SER A 122 -8.85 8.56 -0.19
CA SER A 122 -9.41 9.90 -0.05
C SER A 122 -8.62 10.69 0.97
N VAL A 123 -8.26 11.94 0.64
CA VAL A 123 -7.68 12.88 1.61
C VAL A 123 -8.77 13.26 2.58
N THR A 124 -8.72 12.72 3.79
CA THR A 124 -9.78 12.87 4.78
C THR A 124 -9.32 13.74 5.93
N LEU A 125 -10.09 14.78 6.21
CA LEU A 125 -9.92 15.64 7.38
C LEU A 125 -11.00 15.29 8.40
N ALA A 126 -10.59 14.85 9.59
CA ALA A 126 -11.48 14.68 10.73
C ALA A 126 -11.19 15.76 11.78
N ALA A 127 -12.23 16.32 12.39
CA ALA A 127 -12.13 17.34 13.41
C ALA A 127 -13.12 17.09 14.55
N THR A 128 -12.78 17.52 15.76
CA THR A 128 -13.74 17.49 16.88
C THR A 128 -14.88 18.48 16.61
N VAL A 129 -16.09 18.15 17.01
CA VAL A 129 -17.24 19.07 16.91
C VAL A 129 -17.00 20.34 17.71
N ASP A 130 -16.41 20.20 18.90
CA ASP A 130 -16.17 21.28 19.85
C ASP A 130 -15.11 22.29 19.37
N SER A 131 -14.23 21.88 18.46
CA SER A 131 -13.25 22.80 17.84
C SER A 131 -13.89 23.86 16.93
N GLY A 132 -15.17 23.68 16.57
CA GLY A 132 -15.89 24.57 15.65
C GLY A 132 -15.45 24.48 14.19
N ILE A 133 -14.58 23.53 13.82
CA ILE A 133 -14.09 23.37 12.45
C ILE A 133 -15.22 22.79 11.58
N MET A 134 -15.62 23.54 10.56
CA MET A 134 -16.68 23.17 9.59
C MET A 134 -16.18 23.20 8.15
N ASP A 135 -15.14 24.00 7.87
CA ASP A 135 -14.41 24.06 6.60
C ASP A 135 -12.90 23.98 6.87
N ILE A 136 -12.12 23.55 5.87
CA ILE A 136 -10.66 23.49 5.97
C ILE A 136 -10.02 24.84 6.35
N LYS A 137 -10.64 25.98 6.00
CA LYS A 137 -10.16 27.32 6.40
C LYS A 137 -10.23 27.59 7.89
N ASP A 138 -11.08 26.88 8.63
CA ASP A 138 -11.23 27.03 10.08
C ASP A 138 -10.05 26.42 10.87
N LEU A 139 -9.13 25.73 10.18
CA LEU A 139 -7.94 25.15 10.77
C LEU A 139 -6.96 26.20 11.30
N LYS A 140 -7.03 27.47 10.86
CA LYS A 140 -6.11 28.50 11.34
C LYS A 140 -6.15 28.63 12.88
N GLY A 141 -4.98 28.61 13.49
CA GLY A 141 -4.73 28.62 14.93
C GLY A 141 -5.00 27.29 15.65
N LYS A 142 -5.47 26.26 14.96
CA LYS A 142 -5.82 24.95 15.54
C LYS A 142 -4.62 24.02 15.61
N ARG A 143 -4.73 23.00 16.47
CA ARG A 143 -3.77 21.90 16.59
C ARG A 143 -4.14 20.81 15.61
N VAL A 144 -3.33 20.62 14.57
CA VAL A 144 -3.71 19.78 13.44
C VAL A 144 -2.60 18.78 13.18
N ASN A 145 -2.92 17.49 13.23
CA ASN A 145 -1.98 16.48 12.75
C ASN A 145 -2.00 16.44 11.21
N ILE A 146 -0.88 16.83 10.60
CA ILE A 146 -0.68 16.84 9.15
C ILE A 146 -0.04 15.54 8.67
N GLY A 147 0.36 14.64 9.58
CA GLY A 147 0.94 13.34 9.27
C GLY A 147 2.46 13.32 9.37
N ASN A 148 3.00 12.11 9.57
CA ASN A 148 4.42 11.89 9.82
C ASN A 148 5.31 12.16 8.60
N PRO A 149 6.57 12.58 8.79
CA PRO A 149 7.57 12.65 7.73
C PRO A 149 7.70 11.32 6.98
N GLY A 150 7.90 11.39 5.67
CA GLY A 150 8.01 10.23 4.78
C GLY A 150 6.68 9.51 4.47
N SER A 151 5.54 10.07 4.89
CA SER A 151 4.22 9.61 4.48
C SER A 151 3.68 10.48 3.34
N GLY A 152 2.98 9.90 2.36
CA GLY A 152 2.37 10.75 1.32
C GLY A 152 1.10 11.47 1.79
N GLN A 153 0.44 11.00 2.86
CA GLN A 153 -0.62 11.79 3.54
C GLN A 153 -0.12 13.17 3.97
N ARG A 154 1.17 13.29 4.38
CA ARG A 154 1.76 14.58 4.76
C ARG A 154 1.75 15.54 3.59
N GLN A 155 2.26 15.12 2.44
CA GLN A 155 2.22 15.98 1.26
C GLN A 155 0.78 16.28 0.81
N ASN A 156 -0.14 15.31 0.86
CA ASN A 156 -1.53 15.58 0.47
C ASN A 156 -2.21 16.60 1.41
N SER A 157 -1.90 16.56 2.71
CA SER A 157 -2.41 17.53 3.68
C SER A 157 -1.84 18.93 3.40
N ILE A 158 -0.54 19.04 3.12
CA ILE A 158 0.11 20.31 2.77
C ILE A 158 -0.48 20.87 1.48
N ASP A 159 -0.65 20.06 0.44
CA ASP A 159 -1.29 20.48 -0.81
C ASP A 159 -2.71 21.00 -0.56
N ALA A 160 -3.50 20.31 0.29
CA ALA A 160 -4.85 20.73 0.65
C ALA A 160 -4.86 22.07 1.40
N LEU A 161 -3.93 22.28 2.33
CA LEU A 161 -3.79 23.49 3.11
C LEU A 161 -3.34 24.67 2.23
N GLU A 162 -2.30 24.49 1.41
CA GLU A 162 -1.76 25.51 0.52
C GLU A 162 -2.80 25.96 -0.53
N ALA A 163 -3.54 25.00 -1.12
CA ALA A 163 -4.61 25.32 -2.06
C ALA A 163 -5.73 26.18 -1.46
N ASN A 164 -5.87 26.13 -0.13
CA ASN A 164 -6.82 26.92 0.64
C ASN A 164 -6.19 28.15 1.33
N GLY A 165 -4.94 28.49 1.00
CA GLY A 165 -4.26 29.69 1.52
C GLY A 165 -3.89 29.59 2.99
N ILE A 166 -3.58 28.37 3.45
CA ILE A 166 -3.11 28.08 4.81
C ILE A 166 -1.65 27.67 4.74
N ASP A 167 -0.78 28.46 5.36
CA ASP A 167 0.62 28.09 5.56
C ASP A 167 0.70 27.23 6.83
N TRP A 168 0.97 25.94 6.69
CA TRP A 168 0.92 25.02 7.84
C TRP A 168 1.95 25.33 8.93
N GLU A 169 3.06 25.99 8.59
CA GLU A 169 4.10 26.37 9.56
C GLU A 169 3.71 27.61 10.36
N LYS A 170 2.98 28.54 9.74
CA LYS A 170 2.62 29.83 10.35
C LYS A 170 1.21 29.86 10.92
N ASP A 171 0.27 29.21 10.23
CA ASP A 171 -1.15 29.31 10.53
C ASP A 171 -1.64 28.17 11.44
N LEU A 172 -0.88 27.09 11.63
CA LEU A 172 -1.30 25.92 12.43
C LEU A 172 -0.34 25.65 13.59
N LYS A 173 -0.85 24.99 14.63
CA LYS A 173 -0.02 24.24 15.59
C LYS A 173 0.10 22.81 15.06
N ALA A 174 1.03 22.60 14.13
CA ALA A 174 1.12 21.34 13.39
C ALA A 174 1.72 20.20 14.23
N GLU A 175 0.99 19.08 14.29
CA GLU A 175 1.49 17.80 14.78
C GLU A 175 1.87 16.90 13.60
N GLN A 176 2.87 16.03 13.79
CA GLN A 176 3.44 15.20 12.72
C GLN A 176 3.57 13.73 13.16
N VAL A 177 2.52 13.21 13.78
CA VAL A 177 2.47 11.82 14.27
C VAL A 177 1.93 10.86 13.21
N LYS A 178 2.13 9.56 13.43
CA LYS A 178 1.56 8.53 12.54
C LYS A 178 0.04 8.52 12.65
N ALA A 179 -0.64 8.11 11.58
CA ALA A 179 -2.10 8.04 11.55
C ALA A 179 -2.71 7.11 12.62
N ALA A 180 -1.95 6.15 13.14
CA ALA A 180 -2.39 5.28 14.23
C ALA A 180 -2.43 5.98 15.61
N GLU A 181 -1.70 7.09 15.78
CA GLU A 181 -1.64 7.84 17.04
C GLU A 181 -2.68 8.97 17.09
N ALA A 182 -3.04 9.51 15.92
CA ALA A 182 -3.91 10.68 15.80
C ALA A 182 -5.31 10.51 16.43
N PRO A 183 -6.01 9.35 16.32
CA PRO A 183 -7.32 9.17 16.93
C PRO A 183 -7.30 9.32 18.45
N GLY A 184 -6.31 8.74 19.12
CA GLY A 184 -6.13 8.88 20.57
C GLY A 184 -5.84 10.33 20.97
N LEU A 185 -4.94 11.01 20.26
CA LEU A 185 -4.66 12.44 20.51
C LEU A 185 -5.89 13.32 20.29
N LEU A 186 -6.75 12.99 19.33
CA LEU A 186 -7.99 13.70 19.06
C LEU A 186 -8.99 13.50 20.20
N GLN A 187 -9.16 12.26 20.66
CA GLN A 187 -10.06 11.91 21.75
C GLN A 187 -9.61 12.48 23.10
N ASP A 188 -8.30 12.55 23.34
CA ASP A 188 -7.70 13.19 24.52
C ASP A 188 -7.72 14.73 24.46
N GLY A 189 -8.24 15.32 23.38
CA GLY A 189 -8.27 16.77 23.19
C GLY A 189 -6.88 17.40 23.05
N ARG A 190 -5.86 16.61 22.65
CA ARG A 190 -4.49 17.07 22.39
C ARG A 190 -4.33 17.68 21.01
N ILE A 191 -5.12 17.23 20.04
CA ILE A 191 -5.29 17.86 18.72
C ILE A 191 -6.77 18.16 18.47
N ASP A 192 -7.04 19.12 17.59
CA ASP A 192 -8.39 19.54 17.21
C ASP A 192 -8.85 18.85 15.92
N ALA A 193 -7.89 18.50 15.05
CA ALA A 193 -8.15 17.81 13.80
C ALA A 193 -6.94 16.97 13.35
N PHE A 194 -7.18 16.02 12.44
CA PHE A 194 -6.11 15.32 11.75
C PHE A 194 -6.48 14.99 10.30
N PHE A 195 -5.46 15.00 9.45
CA PHE A 195 -5.54 14.46 8.11
C PHE A 195 -5.12 12.99 8.08
N TYR A 196 -5.76 12.21 7.22
CA TYR A 196 -5.25 10.93 6.75
C TYR A 196 -5.75 10.67 5.32
N THR A 197 -4.81 10.50 4.38
CA THR A 197 -5.12 9.95 3.05
C THR A 197 -5.15 8.44 3.12
N VAL A 198 -6.34 7.84 2.96
CA VAL A 198 -6.53 6.41 3.16
C VAL A 198 -7.78 5.91 2.43
N GLY A 199 -7.84 4.61 2.15
CA GLY A 199 -9.08 3.95 1.75
C GLY A 199 -10.10 3.88 2.88
N HIS A 200 -11.38 3.78 2.54
CA HIS A 200 -12.45 3.61 3.51
C HIS A 200 -13.08 2.21 3.42
N PRO A 201 -13.43 1.58 4.56
CA PRO A 201 -13.26 2.10 5.92
C PRO A 201 -11.80 2.00 6.39
N SER A 202 -11.35 2.93 7.24
CA SER A 202 -10.06 2.84 7.95
C SER A 202 -10.26 2.62 9.44
N GLY A 203 -9.32 1.93 10.08
CA GLY A 203 -9.33 1.73 11.53
C GLY A 203 -9.18 3.05 12.29
N ALA A 204 -8.31 3.94 11.80
CA ALA A 204 -8.05 5.23 12.43
C ALA A 204 -9.31 6.10 12.54
N PHE A 205 -10.11 6.20 11.48
CA PHE A 205 -11.35 6.98 11.53
C PHE A 205 -12.48 6.27 12.27
N LYS A 206 -12.52 4.93 12.28
CA LYS A 206 -13.44 4.18 13.15
C LYS A 206 -13.16 4.46 14.62
N GLU A 207 -11.89 4.40 15.02
CA GLU A 207 -11.47 4.71 16.38
C GLU A 207 -11.81 6.17 16.75
N ALA A 208 -11.42 7.11 15.89
CA ALA A 208 -11.67 8.53 16.13
C ALA A 208 -13.15 8.87 16.30
N THR A 209 -14.04 8.21 15.56
CA THR A 209 -15.48 8.51 15.58
C THR A 209 -16.25 7.72 16.64
N ALA A 210 -15.69 6.62 17.16
CA ALA A 210 -16.34 5.79 18.18
C ALA A 210 -16.13 6.28 19.63
N GLY A 211 -15.24 7.26 19.84
CA GLY A 211 -14.90 7.77 21.17
C GLY A 211 -15.92 8.73 21.78
N ALA A 212 -15.60 9.25 22.96
CA ALA A 212 -16.46 10.16 23.72
C ALA A 212 -16.55 11.54 23.06
N THR A 213 -15.41 12.08 22.62
CA THR A 213 -15.33 13.34 21.89
C THR A 213 -16.01 13.17 20.54
N LYS A 214 -16.97 14.05 20.25
CA LYS A 214 -17.72 13.99 18.99
C LYS A 214 -16.85 14.47 17.84
N VAL A 215 -16.82 13.70 16.76
CA VAL A 215 -15.96 13.95 15.59
C VAL A 215 -16.80 14.04 14.33
N ARG A 216 -16.42 14.93 13.42
CA ARG A 216 -16.97 15.04 12.07
C ARG A 216 -15.87 14.99 11.03
N PHE A 217 -16.22 14.57 9.83
CA PHE A 217 -15.41 14.79 8.63
C PHE A 217 -15.69 16.17 8.06
N VAL A 218 -14.64 16.83 7.59
CA VAL A 218 -14.68 18.21 7.07
C VAL A 218 -14.38 18.17 5.58
N SER A 219 -15.20 18.87 4.80
CA SER A 219 -15.01 18.96 3.35
C SER A 219 -13.73 19.71 3.03
N ILE A 220 -13.00 19.24 2.02
CA ILE A 220 -11.87 19.99 1.46
C ILE A 220 -12.39 20.83 0.30
N SER A 221 -12.33 22.16 0.43
CA SER A 221 -12.68 23.08 -0.64
C SER A 221 -11.51 23.25 -1.62
N THR A 222 -11.77 23.84 -2.80
CA THR A 222 -10.80 24.07 -3.90
C THR A 222 -10.26 22.83 -4.65
N VAL A 223 -10.93 21.68 -4.50
CA VAL A 223 -10.59 20.42 -5.19
C VAL A 223 -10.34 20.58 -6.69
N ASP A 224 -11.16 21.36 -7.40
CA ASP A 224 -10.99 21.57 -8.85
C ASP A 224 -9.66 22.26 -9.20
N LYS A 225 -9.19 23.20 -8.37
CA LYS A 225 -7.90 23.88 -8.56
C LYS A 225 -6.73 22.92 -8.31
N LEU A 226 -6.84 22.08 -7.28
CA LEU A 226 -5.85 21.05 -6.97
C LEU A 226 -5.70 20.06 -8.11
N ILE A 227 -6.81 19.53 -8.62
CA ILE A 227 -6.80 18.55 -9.72
C ILE A 227 -6.26 19.18 -11.02
N ALA A 228 -6.58 20.45 -11.30
CA ALA A 228 -6.03 21.16 -12.44
C ALA A 228 -4.51 21.35 -12.35
N LYS A 229 -3.97 21.55 -11.15
CA LYS A 229 -2.53 21.73 -10.91
C LYS A 229 -1.77 20.39 -10.88
N TYR A 230 -2.40 19.35 -10.35
CA TYR A 230 -1.76 18.09 -10.03
C TYR A 230 -2.46 16.92 -10.73
N PRO A 231 -1.90 16.40 -11.85
CA PRO A 231 -2.59 15.44 -12.72
C PRO A 231 -2.76 14.04 -12.10
N TYR A 232 -2.21 13.83 -10.92
CA TYR A 232 -2.31 12.58 -10.15
C TYR A 232 -3.44 12.59 -9.12
N TYR A 233 -4.15 13.71 -8.94
CA TYR A 233 -5.34 13.80 -8.08
C TYR A 233 -6.64 13.62 -8.87
N ALA A 234 -7.64 13.03 -8.21
CA ALA A 234 -9.00 12.90 -8.72
C ALA A 234 -10.02 13.31 -7.65
N LYS A 235 -11.26 13.61 -8.07
CA LYS A 235 -12.36 13.85 -7.14
C LYS A 235 -12.63 12.57 -6.33
N SER A 236 -12.90 12.73 -5.05
CA SER A 236 -13.26 11.63 -4.16
C SER A 236 -14.29 12.08 -3.12
N PHE A 237 -14.67 11.17 -2.23
CA PHE A 237 -15.53 11.45 -1.09
C PHE A 237 -15.22 10.51 0.07
N VAL A 238 -15.64 10.92 1.26
CA VAL A 238 -15.63 10.10 2.48
C VAL A 238 -17.02 9.48 2.64
N PRO A 239 -17.16 8.14 2.56
CA PRO A 239 -18.45 7.46 2.73
C PRO A 239 -18.83 7.43 4.22
N VAL A 240 -19.68 8.36 4.65
CA VAL A 240 -20.00 8.58 6.08
C VAL A 240 -20.75 7.39 6.68
N ALA A 241 -21.54 6.67 5.88
CA ALA A 241 -22.26 5.47 6.31
C ALA A 241 -21.33 4.39 6.91
N GLN A 242 -20.02 4.44 6.65
CA GLN A 242 -19.04 3.50 7.20
C GLN A 242 -18.55 3.87 8.62
N TYR A 243 -18.98 5.03 9.15
CA TYR A 243 -18.55 5.60 10.43
C TYR A 243 -19.77 6.04 11.27
N PRO A 244 -20.48 5.12 11.94
CA PRO A 244 -21.73 5.44 12.64
C PRO A 244 -21.61 6.50 13.75
N GLY A 245 -20.42 6.70 14.32
CA GLY A 245 -20.18 7.73 15.34
C GLY A 245 -19.85 9.12 14.78
N ALA A 246 -19.64 9.24 13.47
CA ALA A 246 -19.36 10.52 12.83
C ALA A 246 -20.58 11.43 12.89
N GLN A 247 -20.37 12.71 13.21
CA GLN A 247 -21.41 13.73 13.28
C GLN A 247 -21.63 14.39 11.92
N ASN A 248 -21.91 13.56 10.91
CA ASN A 248 -22.18 13.96 9.53
C ASN A 248 -23.46 13.27 9.04
N ASP A 249 -24.30 13.97 8.29
CA ASP A 249 -25.54 13.41 7.75
C ASP A 249 -25.40 12.86 6.32
N LYS A 250 -24.30 13.18 5.65
CA LYS A 250 -24.05 12.82 4.24
C LYS A 250 -22.57 12.66 3.97
N ASP A 251 -22.26 11.97 2.87
CA ASP A 251 -20.89 11.81 2.37
C ASP A 251 -20.20 13.16 2.17
N VAL A 252 -18.93 13.21 2.52
CA VAL A 252 -18.15 14.46 2.53
C VAL A 252 -17.24 14.51 1.30
N PRO A 253 -17.41 15.50 0.39
CA PRO A 253 -16.60 15.58 -0.81
C PRO A 253 -15.16 15.98 -0.50
N THR A 254 -14.23 15.42 -1.27
CA THR A 254 -12.79 15.68 -1.16
C THR A 254 -12.09 15.33 -2.49
N PHE A 255 -10.77 15.19 -2.46
CA PHE A 255 -9.97 14.64 -3.53
C PHE A 255 -9.17 13.43 -3.03
N GLY A 256 -8.54 12.72 -3.95
CA GLY A 256 -7.82 11.51 -3.62
C GLY A 256 -6.85 11.06 -4.69
N VAL A 257 -6.20 9.95 -4.39
CA VAL A 257 -5.23 9.22 -5.20
C VAL A 257 -5.65 7.76 -5.28
N LYS A 258 -4.88 6.93 -5.98
CA LYS A 258 -5.01 5.47 -5.87
C LYS A 258 -3.84 4.89 -5.08
N ALA A 259 -4.10 3.89 -4.27
CA ALA A 259 -3.08 3.00 -3.76
C ALA A 259 -2.51 2.19 -4.93
N THR A 260 -1.19 2.02 -4.99
CA THR A 260 -0.50 1.24 -6.02
C THR A 260 0.43 0.21 -5.38
N PHE A 261 0.48 -0.98 -5.97
CA PHE A 261 1.45 -2.00 -5.63
C PHE A 261 2.66 -1.84 -6.55
N VAL A 262 3.83 -1.61 -5.95
CA VAL A 262 5.07 -1.31 -6.67
C VAL A 262 6.18 -2.28 -6.29
N THR A 263 7.18 -2.35 -7.16
CA THR A 263 8.39 -3.16 -6.98
C THR A 263 9.56 -2.49 -7.69
N SER A 264 10.72 -3.14 -7.68
CA SER A 264 11.91 -2.74 -8.44
C SER A 264 12.02 -3.57 -9.72
N ALA A 265 12.57 -3.00 -10.77
CA ALA A 265 12.95 -3.71 -12.01
C ALA A 265 13.95 -4.85 -11.77
N LYS A 266 14.57 -4.90 -10.59
CA LYS A 266 15.52 -5.95 -10.18
C LYS A 266 14.83 -7.17 -9.58
N VAL A 267 13.55 -7.09 -9.24
CA VAL A 267 12.79 -8.25 -8.74
C VAL A 267 12.52 -9.19 -9.91
N SER A 268 12.64 -10.50 -9.68
CA SER A 268 12.46 -11.51 -10.72
C SER A 268 11.06 -11.42 -11.37
N ASP A 269 11.03 -11.51 -12.71
CA ASP A 269 9.79 -11.58 -13.48
C ASP A 269 8.86 -12.69 -13.00
N ASP A 270 9.39 -13.85 -12.63
CA ASP A 270 8.60 -14.99 -12.16
C ASP A 270 7.90 -14.69 -10.84
N VAL A 271 8.57 -13.96 -9.94
CA VAL A 271 7.99 -13.52 -8.66
C VAL A 271 6.85 -12.53 -8.90
N VAL A 272 7.10 -11.52 -9.74
CA VAL A 272 6.09 -10.49 -10.03
C VAL A 272 4.92 -11.08 -10.81
N TYR A 273 5.17 -11.95 -11.78
CA TYR A 273 4.15 -12.68 -12.52
C TYR A 273 3.29 -13.53 -11.58
N ALA A 274 3.90 -14.32 -10.69
CA ALA A 274 3.18 -15.19 -9.76
C ALA A 274 2.26 -14.41 -8.82
N ILE A 275 2.74 -13.30 -8.25
CA ILE A 275 1.93 -12.43 -7.37
C ILE A 275 0.79 -11.77 -8.15
N THR A 276 1.08 -11.23 -9.34
CA THR A 276 0.07 -10.61 -10.21
C THR A 276 -1.02 -11.62 -10.59
N LYS A 277 -0.61 -12.80 -11.05
CA LYS A 277 -1.50 -13.90 -11.41
C LYS A 277 -2.38 -14.31 -10.24
N GLU A 278 -1.80 -14.51 -9.05
CA GLU A 278 -2.57 -14.94 -7.89
C GLU A 278 -3.64 -13.92 -7.49
N VAL A 279 -3.33 -12.62 -7.57
CA VAL A 279 -4.31 -11.57 -7.28
C VAL A 279 -5.43 -11.53 -8.32
N PHE A 280 -5.09 -11.53 -9.62
CA PHE A 280 -6.06 -11.32 -10.69
C PHE A 280 -6.87 -12.58 -11.07
N ASP A 281 -6.30 -13.78 -10.97
CA ASP A 281 -7.04 -15.04 -11.19
C ASP A 281 -8.05 -15.28 -10.06
N ASN A 282 -7.74 -14.81 -8.85
CA ASN A 282 -8.59 -14.96 -7.67
C ASN A 282 -9.22 -13.61 -7.27
N PHE A 283 -9.50 -12.75 -8.25
CA PHE A 283 -9.92 -11.38 -8.04
C PHE A 283 -11.11 -11.23 -7.09
N ASP A 284 -12.17 -12.04 -7.25
CA ASP A 284 -13.34 -11.98 -6.38
C ASP A 284 -13.03 -12.38 -4.92
N LYS A 285 -12.08 -13.28 -4.73
CA LYS A 285 -11.59 -13.65 -3.40
C LYS A 285 -10.79 -12.49 -2.81
N PHE A 286 -9.92 -11.86 -3.60
CA PHE A 286 -9.16 -10.68 -3.18
C PHE A 286 -10.11 -9.56 -2.74
N LYS A 287 -11.14 -9.24 -3.53
CA LYS A 287 -12.14 -8.21 -3.21
C LYS A 287 -12.85 -8.42 -1.87
N LYS A 288 -13.01 -9.67 -1.43
CA LYS A 288 -13.66 -10.00 -0.16
C LYS A 288 -12.73 -9.85 1.07
N LEU A 289 -11.43 -9.64 0.87
CA LEU A 289 -10.47 -9.54 1.97
C LEU A 289 -10.47 -8.18 2.67
N HIS A 290 -11.04 -7.14 2.06
CA HIS A 290 -11.25 -5.84 2.70
C HIS A 290 -12.38 -5.05 2.02
N PRO A 291 -13.23 -4.31 2.75
CA PRO A 291 -14.35 -3.57 2.13
C PRO A 291 -13.91 -2.50 1.12
N ALA A 292 -12.73 -1.89 1.31
CA ALA A 292 -12.16 -0.92 0.36
C ALA A 292 -11.93 -1.51 -1.05
N TYR A 293 -11.90 -2.84 -1.19
CA TYR A 293 -11.69 -3.49 -2.48
C TYR A 293 -13.00 -3.75 -3.24
N ALA A 294 -14.17 -3.46 -2.65
CA ALA A 294 -15.46 -3.75 -3.26
C ALA A 294 -15.64 -3.04 -4.62
N VAL A 295 -15.01 -1.87 -4.78
CA VAL A 295 -15.09 -1.02 -5.98
C VAL A 295 -14.10 -1.41 -7.09
N LEU A 296 -13.21 -2.38 -6.83
CA LEU A 296 -12.19 -2.74 -7.82
C LEU A 296 -12.82 -3.40 -9.06
N THR A 297 -12.25 -3.06 -10.21
CA THR A 297 -12.35 -3.79 -11.48
C THR A 297 -10.94 -4.13 -11.96
N LYS A 298 -10.78 -5.19 -12.77
CA LYS A 298 -9.45 -5.59 -13.26
C LYS A 298 -8.82 -4.50 -14.12
N GLU A 299 -9.62 -3.83 -14.94
CA GLU A 299 -9.21 -2.74 -15.82
C GLU A 299 -8.84 -1.50 -14.99
N GLY A 300 -9.64 -1.18 -13.97
CA GLY A 300 -9.39 -0.04 -13.09
C GLY A 300 -8.11 -0.18 -12.27
N MET A 301 -7.66 -1.42 -12.01
CA MET A 301 -6.36 -1.73 -11.40
C MET A 301 -5.16 -1.48 -12.33
N LEU A 302 -5.37 -1.08 -13.59
CA LEU A 302 -4.32 -0.70 -14.53
C LEU A 302 -4.21 0.82 -14.75
N GLU A 303 -5.05 1.59 -14.04
CA GLU A 303 -5.04 3.05 -14.06
C GLU A 303 -4.23 3.62 -12.88
N GLY A 304 -3.80 4.88 -12.99
CA GLY A 304 -3.06 5.56 -11.93
C GLY A 304 -1.61 5.07 -11.76
N LEU A 305 -1.09 4.37 -12.77
CA LEU A 305 0.27 3.84 -12.80
C LEU A 305 1.17 4.81 -13.58
N SER A 306 2.05 5.50 -12.87
CA SER A 306 3.04 6.44 -13.41
C SER A 306 4.40 5.79 -13.67
N ALA A 307 4.74 4.74 -12.93
CA ALA A 307 5.91 3.91 -13.21
C ALA A 307 5.61 2.91 -14.33
N PRO A 308 6.60 2.51 -15.16
CA PRO A 308 6.43 1.42 -16.10
C PRO A 308 5.95 0.16 -15.38
N ILE A 309 5.02 -0.57 -15.99
CA ILE A 309 4.58 -1.86 -15.48
C ILE A 309 5.76 -2.84 -15.54
N HIS A 310 5.99 -3.59 -14.47
CA HIS A 310 7.04 -4.62 -14.41
C HIS A 310 6.82 -5.70 -15.49
N ASP A 311 7.90 -6.22 -16.07
CA ASP A 311 7.80 -7.17 -17.20
C ASP A 311 7.05 -8.46 -16.83
N GLY A 312 7.33 -9.05 -15.66
CA GLY A 312 6.50 -10.13 -15.10
C GLY A 312 5.00 -9.83 -14.96
N ALA A 313 4.60 -8.61 -14.55
CA ALA A 313 3.19 -8.23 -14.48
C ALA A 313 2.60 -8.01 -15.87
N MET A 314 3.34 -7.33 -16.76
CA MET A 314 2.97 -7.09 -18.15
C MET A 314 2.75 -8.40 -18.91
N LYS A 315 3.59 -9.41 -18.67
CA LYS A 315 3.43 -10.76 -19.22
C LYS A 315 2.07 -11.34 -18.86
N TYR A 316 1.70 -11.31 -17.57
CA TYR A 316 0.38 -11.79 -17.14
C TYR A 316 -0.75 -10.99 -17.79
N PHE A 317 -0.68 -9.66 -17.80
CA PHE A 317 -1.76 -8.83 -18.37
C PHE A 317 -1.99 -9.08 -19.86
N LYS A 318 -0.93 -9.32 -20.64
CA LYS A 318 -1.04 -9.71 -22.05
C LYS A 318 -1.69 -11.08 -22.22
N GLU A 319 -1.33 -12.06 -21.39
CA GLU A 319 -1.91 -13.42 -21.46
C GLU A 319 -3.42 -13.42 -21.23
N VAL A 320 -3.94 -12.52 -20.39
CA VAL A 320 -5.37 -12.42 -20.08
C VAL A 320 -6.10 -11.31 -20.84
N GLY A 321 -5.45 -10.67 -21.82
CA GLY A 321 -6.06 -9.65 -22.69
C GLY A 321 -6.40 -8.33 -22.01
N LEU A 322 -5.70 -7.96 -20.93
CA LEU A 322 -5.87 -6.68 -20.23
C LEU A 322 -4.93 -5.56 -20.75
N LYS A 323 -3.89 -5.92 -21.50
CA LYS A 323 -2.91 -5.02 -22.14
C LYS A 323 -2.42 -5.57 -23.47
#